data_AF-A0A1V4RCC5-F1
#
_entry.id   AF-A0A1V4RCC5-F1
#
_cell.length_a   1.000
_cell.length_b   1.000
_cell.length_c   1.000
_cell.angle_alpha   90.00
_cell.angle_beta   90.00
_cell.angle_gamma   90.00
#
_symmetry.space_group_name_H-M   'P 1'
#
loop_
_entity.id
_entity.type
_entity.pdbx_description
1 polymer ?
#
loop_
_entity_poly.entity_id
_entity_poly.type
_entity_poly.pdbx_seq_one_letter_code
_entity_poly.pdbx_strand_id
1 'polypeptide(L)' 'MKSLTEYLWFNTKTRRAYINITPKIEELVRRSGIKEGLCLVNDMHITASVFINDDEKGLHHDFDRWLEKLAPYEPVS' A
#
# COMPACT_ATOMS: atom_id res chain seq x y z
N MET A 1 -13.07 23.82 -7.88
CA MET A 1 -12.23 22.60 -7.87
C MET A 1 -12.81 21.67 -6.81
N LYS A 2 -13.12 20.41 -7.16
CA LYS A 2 -13.56 19.41 -6.17
C LYS A 2 -12.32 18.70 -5.62
N SER A 3 -12.33 18.38 -4.33
CA SER A 3 -11.31 17.55 -3.69
C SER A 3 -11.97 16.63 -2.66
N LEU A 4 -11.36 15.49 -2.42
CA LEU A 4 -11.70 14.56 -1.35
C LEU A 4 -10.39 14.13 -0.69
N THR A 5 -10.35 14.19 0.63
CA THR A 5 -9.20 13.74 1.44
C THR A 5 -9.72 12.78 2.49
N GLU A 6 -9.07 11.62 2.60
CA GLU A 6 -9.47 10.55 3.51
C GLU A 6 -8.23 9.87 4.08
N TYR A 7 -8.34 9.40 5.32
CA TYR A 7 -7.25 8.72 6.02
C TYR A 7 -7.64 7.27 6.29
N LEU A 8 -6.87 6.34 5.72
CA LEU A 8 -7.03 4.92 5.98
C LEU A 8 -6.07 4.50 7.09
N TRP A 9 -6.62 3.96 8.17
CA TRP A 9 -5.87 3.49 9.34
C TRP A 9 -5.74 1.98 9.31
N PHE A 10 -4.52 1.49 9.60
CA PHE A 10 -4.20 0.07 9.62
C PHE A 10 -3.44 -0.29 10.89
N ASN A 11 -3.78 -1.43 11.49
CA ASN A 11 -3.04 -2.02 12.59
C ASN A 11 -2.78 -3.49 12.23
N THR A 12 -1.54 -3.80 11.85
CA THR A 12 -1.14 -5.13 11.40
C THR A 12 -0.78 -6.02 12.58
N LYS A 13 -1.15 -7.30 12.50
CA LYS A 13 -0.77 -8.29 13.54
C LYS A 13 0.68 -8.75 13.44
N THR A 14 1.30 -8.55 12.28
CA THR A 14 2.66 -8.97 11.96
C THR A 14 3.52 -7.76 11.59
N ARG A 15 4.84 -7.92 11.66
CA ARG A 15 5.81 -6.88 11.31
C ARG A 15 5.77 -6.51 9.82
N ARG A 16 5.57 -7.49 8.95
CA ARG A 16 5.34 -7.31 7.50
C ARG A 16 3.95 -7.83 7.17
N ALA A 17 3.20 -7.06 6.39
CA ALA A 17 1.88 -7.44 5.90
C ALA A 17 1.61 -6.74 4.56
N TYR A 18 1.03 -7.48 3.62
CA TYR A 18 0.54 -6.95 2.35
C TYR A 18 -0.98 -6.80 2.45
N ILE A 19 -1.49 -5.58 2.28
CA ILE A 19 -2.92 -5.28 2.42
C ILE A 19 -3.40 -4.71 1.09
N ASN A 20 -4.27 -5.44 0.40
CA ASN A 20 -4.95 -4.90 -0.77
C ASN A 20 -5.96 -3.82 -0.34
N ILE A 21 -5.69 -2.57 -0.74
CA ILE A 21 -6.54 -1.41 -0.44
C ILE A 21 -7.35 -0.93 -1.65
N THR A 22 -7.22 -1.57 -2.81
CA THR A 22 -7.89 -1.18 -4.05
C THR A 22 -9.40 -0.99 -3.89
N PRO A 23 -10.15 -1.89 -3.22
CA PRO A 23 -11.60 -1.69 -3.03
C PRO A 23 -11.94 -0.44 -2.23
N LYS A 24 -11.11 -0.08 -1.25
CA LYS A 24 -11.29 1.14 -0.44
C LYS A 24 -11.04 2.37 -1.31
N ILE A 25 -9.96 2.37 -2.09
CA ILE A 25 -9.64 3.50 -2.98
C ILE A 25 -10.71 3.69 -4.07
N GLU A 26 -11.22 2.61 -4.67
CA GLU A 26 -12.33 2.68 -5.63
C GLU A 26 -13.59 3.30 -5.03
N GLU A 27 -13.91 2.96 -3.78
CA GLU A 27 -15.02 3.59 -3.06
C GLU A 27 -14.81 5.10 -2.88
N LEU A 28 -13.60 5.52 -2.50
CA LEU A 28 -13.25 6.92 -2.35
C LEU A 28 -13.34 7.69 -3.67
N VAL A 29 -12.81 7.12 -4.75
CA VAL A 29 -12.91 7.71 -6.09
C VAL A 29 -14.38 7.88 -6.50
N ARG A 30 -15.20 6.85 -6.29
CA ARG A 30 -16.65 6.92 -6.57
C ARG A 30 -17.34 8.00 -5.73
N ARG A 31 -17.02 8.07 -4.44
CA ARG A 31 -17.58 9.04 -3.48
C ARG A 31 -17.16 10.48 -3.79
N SER A 32 -15.95 10.68 -4.33
CA SER A 32 -15.45 12.01 -4.70
C SER A 32 -16.31 12.70 -5.77
N GLY A 33 -17.00 11.93 -6.62
CA GLY A 33 -17.76 12.43 -7.76
C GLY A 33 -16.91 13.17 -8.80
N ILE A 34 -15.58 13.04 -8.75
CA ILE A 34 -14.63 13.55 -9.74
C ILE A 34 -14.66 12.60 -10.94
N LYS A 35 -14.81 13.15 -12.16
CA LYS A 35 -14.85 12.37 -13.40
C LYS A 35 -13.48 12.24 -14.03
N GLU A 36 -12.72 13.33 -14.06
CA GLU A 36 -11.35 13.40 -14.60
C GLU A 36 -10.49 14.14 -13.59
N GLY A 37 -9.33 13.58 -13.22
CA GLY A 37 -8.46 14.16 -12.20
C GLY A 37 -7.32 13.24 -11.77
N LEU A 38 -6.73 13.55 -10.62
CA LEU A 38 -5.63 12.79 -10.02
C LEU A 38 -6.07 12.20 -8.68
N CYS A 39 -5.63 10.97 -8.40
CA CYS A 39 -5.78 10.30 -7.11
C CYS A 39 -4.39 10.04 -6.54
N LEU A 40 -4.01 10.76 -5.48
CA LEU A 40 -2.79 10.51 -4.73
C LEU A 40 -3.10 9.54 -3.60
N VAL A 41 -2.33 8.45 -3.54
CA VAL A 41 -2.36 7.50 -2.43
C VAL A 41 -0.93 7.35 -1.94
N ASN A 42 -0.68 7.81 -0.71
CA ASN A 42 0.63 7.71 -0.07
C ASN A 42 0.46 7.17 1.36
N ASP A 43 1.49 6.50 1.85
CA ASP A 43 1.64 6.23 3.27
C ASP A 43 2.19 7.47 3.98
N MET A 44 1.80 7.62 5.26
CA MET A 44 2.23 8.75 6.11
C MET A 44 3.37 8.34 7.06
N HIS A 45 3.98 7.16 6.86
CA HIS A 45 4.95 6.56 7.77
C HIS A 45 6.21 6.14 7.00
N ILE A 46 7.39 6.48 7.51
CA ILE A 46 8.68 6.17 6.85
C ILE A 46 9.06 4.67 6.78
N THR A 47 8.22 3.79 7.33
CA THR A 47 8.44 2.34 7.42
C THR A 47 7.36 1.53 6.73
N ALA A 48 6.51 2.18 5.92
CA ALA A 48 5.48 1.55 5.11
C ALA A 48 5.66 1.96 3.64
N SER A 49 4.82 1.42 2.75
CA SER A 49 4.80 1.83 1.36
C SER A 49 3.40 1.62 0.78
N VAL A 50 2.98 2.53 -0.10
CA VAL A 50 1.90 2.28 -1.05
C VAL A 50 2.51 1.98 -2.41
N PHE A 51 2.16 0.84 -2.99
CA PHE A 51 2.63 0.43 -4.32
C PHE A 51 1.53 -0.33 -5.07
N ILE A 52 1.73 -0.51 -6.38
CA ILE A 52 0.79 -1.22 -7.27
C ILE A 52 1.50 -2.45 -7.81
N ASN A 53 0.92 -3.62 -7.56
CA ASN A 53 1.31 -4.89 -8.18
C ASN A 53 0.13 -5.88 -8.11
N ASP A 54 0.32 -7.09 -8.65
CA ASP A 54 -0.68 -8.15 -8.59
C ASP A 54 -0.91 -8.67 -7.16
N ASP A 55 -2.16 -8.95 -6.81
CA ASP A 55 -2.57 -9.46 -5.48
C ASP A 55 -2.50 -11.00 -5.46
N GLU A 56 -1.28 -11.51 -5.62
CA GLU A 56 -0.99 -12.93 -5.71
C GLU A 56 -0.08 -13.36 -4.56
N LYS A 57 -0.41 -14.47 -3.90
CA LYS A 57 0.27 -14.91 -2.67
C LYS A 57 1.71 -15.35 -2.91
N GLY A 58 1.99 -16.01 -4.02
CA GLY A 58 3.35 -16.35 -4.44
C GLY A 58 4.18 -15.10 -4.68
N LEU A 59 3.62 -14.10 -5.35
CA LEU A 59 4.29 -12.82 -5.58
C LEU A 59 4.57 -12.06 -4.28
N HIS A 60 3.63 -12.07 -3.32
CA HIS A 60 3.88 -11.52 -1.98
C HIS A 60 5.06 -12.22 -1.28
N HIS A 61 5.15 -13.55 -1.40
CA HIS A 61 6.28 -14.31 -0.86
C HIS A 61 7.60 -13.96 -1.57
N ASP A 62 7.56 -13.78 -2.90
CA ASP A 62 8.73 -13.38 -3.67
C ASP A 62 9.21 -11.97 -3.28
N PHE A 63 8.29 -11.04 -3.04
CA PHE A 63 8.62 -9.72 -2.49
C PHE A 63 9.30 -9.80 -1.13
N ASP A 64 8.79 -10.61 -0.20
CA ASP A 64 9.42 -10.79 1.11
C ASP A 64 10.86 -11.29 0.98
N ARG A 65 11.10 -12.30 0.13
CA ARG A 65 12.45 -12.83 -0.12
C ARG A 65 13.37 -11.81 -0.77
N TRP A 66 12.85 -11.08 -1.76
CA TRP A 66 13.62 -10.10 -2.51
C TRP A 66 14.02 -8.90 -1.63
N LEU A 67 13.08 -8.37 -0.84
CA LEU A 67 13.33 -7.27 0.08
C LEU A 67 14.32 -7.66 1.18
N GLU A 68 14.18 -8.85 1.75
CA GLU A 68 15.15 -9.35 2.76
C GLU A 68 16.55 -9.51 2.18
N LYS A 69 16.68 -9.88 0.90
CA LYS A 69 17.99 -9.96 0.22
C LYS A 69 18.62 -8.60 0.01
N LEU A 70 17.83 -7.57 -0.32
CA LEU A 70 18.32 -6.22 -0.63
C LEU A 70 18.56 -5.37 0.61
N ALA A 71 17.68 -5.48 1.59
CA ALA A 71 17.68 -4.71 2.83
C ALA A 71 17.33 -5.66 3.99
N PRO A 72 18.28 -6.53 4.39
CA PRO A 72 18.04 -7.53 5.42
C PRO A 72 17.70 -6.87 6.76
N TYR A 73 16.80 -7.51 7.49
CA TYR A 73 16.43 -7.06 8.83
C TYR A 73 17.58 -7.21 9.82
N GLU A 74 18.22 -8.38 9.80
CA GLU A 74 19.37 -8.65 10.65
C GLU A 74 20.68 -8.31 9.92
N PRO A 75 21.73 -7.95 10.66
CA PRO A 75 23.05 -7.75 10.06
C PRO A 75 23.50 -8.99 9.29
N VAL A 76 23.88 -8.80 8.04
CA VAL A 76 24.56 -9.83 7.25
C VAL A 76 26.06 -9.70 7.51
N SER A 77 26.69 -10.77 7.99
CA SER A 77 28.12 -10.87 8.32
C SER A 77 29.01 -11.02 7.11
#